data_AF-N1TZX4-F1
#
_entry.id   AF-N1TZX4-F1
#
_cell.length_a   1.000
_cell.length_b   1.000
_cell.length_c   1.000
_cell.angle_alpha   90.00
_cell.angle_beta   90.00
_cell.angle_gamma   90.00
#
_symmetry.space_group_name_H-M   'P 1'
#
loop_
_entity.id
_entity.type
_entity.pdbx_description
1 polymer ?
#
loop_
_entity_poly.entity_id
_entity_poly.type
_entity_poly.pdbx_seq_one_letter_code
_entity_poly.pdbx_strand_id
1 'polypeptide(L)'
;MAIIDIPTHYVDSISGNDVYPGTKSAPYRTITKALSASEADGTKVIYVAPGTYDTSIGETFPIYIPEDVNLYGDYDGKGMIGGSSSFYAGPPGTTPKTGPTWIKGGGIVGPYDATLIPKNNSQIAGFKITNPNPKTPEGYSTNGIFVKYGSLMIRNNTITGMPVGYGILIYYNFGVNISSLISGNQLTYNYHGIANYSGSRIYYDKAENNVISRNYIGIFTESGLDLGGGPARSEGNNTISCNSYEDIWIPGVNNDPQILFAKNNYWDHFPPTISFTGNKPGLDIRHISNATGIRYEEGSVTSNHCN
;
A
#
# COMPACT_ATOMS: atom_id res chain seq x y z
N MET A 1 30.08 -7.61 -20.77
CA MET A 1 29.06 -7.36 -19.73
C MET A 1 28.01 -8.44 -19.90
N ALA A 2 27.91 -9.40 -18.98
CA ALA A 2 26.85 -10.40 -19.04
C ALA A 2 25.54 -9.69 -18.64
N ILE A 3 24.61 -9.58 -19.59
CA ILE A 3 23.24 -9.18 -19.27
C ILE A 3 22.65 -10.39 -18.54
N ILE A 4 22.45 -10.26 -17.22
CA ILE A 4 21.68 -11.25 -16.47
C ILE A 4 20.23 -11.06 -16.90
N ASP A 5 19.74 -11.96 -17.74
CA ASP A 5 18.32 -12.03 -18.07
C ASP A 5 17.61 -12.71 -16.89
N ILE A 6 16.77 -11.95 -16.20
CA ILE A 6 15.98 -12.47 -15.09
C ILE A 6 14.69 -13.03 -15.70
N PRO A 7 14.37 -14.32 -15.52
CA PRO A 7 13.10 -14.87 -15.95
C PRO A 7 11.94 -13.99 -15.47
N THR A 8 11.14 -13.52 -16.41
CA THR A 8 10.11 -12.49 -16.18
C THR A 8 8.88 -12.79 -17.01
N HIS A 9 7.72 -12.73 -16.37
CA HIS A 9 6.42 -12.73 -17.05
C HIS A 9 5.95 -11.32 -17.34
N TYR A 10 5.25 -11.15 -18.46
CA TYR A 10 4.74 -9.86 -18.92
C TYR A 10 3.23 -9.89 -19.02
N VAL A 11 2.59 -8.81 -18.62
CA VAL A 11 1.13 -8.67 -18.60
C VAL A 11 0.70 -7.40 -19.31
N ASP A 12 -0.32 -7.50 -20.17
CA ASP A 12 -0.85 -6.38 -20.93
C ASP A 12 -2.37 -6.55 -21.13
N SER A 13 -3.16 -5.71 -20.47
CA SER A 13 -4.63 -5.79 -20.53
C SER A 13 -5.24 -5.55 -21.92
N ILE A 14 -4.48 -4.90 -22.83
CA ILE A 14 -4.96 -4.51 -24.16
C ILE A 14 -4.41 -5.45 -25.24
N SER A 15 -3.11 -5.74 -25.20
CA SER A 15 -2.42 -6.52 -26.24
C SER A 15 -2.18 -7.99 -25.85
N GLY A 16 -2.45 -8.36 -24.60
CA GLY A 16 -2.20 -9.70 -24.09
C GLY A 16 -3.35 -10.68 -24.30
N ASN A 17 -3.04 -11.96 -24.11
CA ASN A 17 -4.00 -13.06 -24.11
C ASN A 17 -3.57 -14.13 -23.09
N ASP A 18 -4.50 -14.67 -22.30
CA ASP A 18 -4.18 -15.65 -21.26
C ASP A 18 -3.82 -17.05 -21.80
N VAL A 19 -3.89 -17.25 -23.12
CA VAL A 19 -3.31 -18.43 -23.80
C VAL A 19 -1.86 -18.23 -24.24
N TYR A 20 -1.32 -17.00 -24.16
CA TYR A 20 0.05 -16.70 -24.53
C TYR A 20 1.06 -17.21 -23.48
N PRO A 21 2.35 -17.33 -23.83
CA PRO A 21 3.37 -17.82 -22.91
C PRO A 21 3.85 -16.79 -21.87
N GLY A 22 3.33 -15.56 -21.86
CA GLY A 22 3.75 -14.53 -20.91
C GLY A 22 5.06 -13.82 -21.27
N THR A 23 5.54 -13.94 -22.51
CA THR A 23 6.78 -13.28 -22.94
C THR A 23 6.55 -11.81 -23.28
N LYS A 24 7.62 -11.03 -23.37
CA LYS A 24 7.55 -9.59 -23.67
C LYS A 24 6.76 -9.24 -24.94
N SER A 25 6.83 -10.09 -25.97
CA SER A 25 6.11 -9.94 -27.24
C SER A 25 4.75 -10.65 -27.28
N ALA A 26 4.49 -11.59 -26.37
CA ALA A 26 3.23 -12.31 -26.23
C ALA A 26 2.83 -12.37 -24.74
N PRO A 27 2.41 -11.22 -24.16
CA PRO A 27 2.12 -11.11 -22.74
C PRO A 27 0.80 -11.77 -22.36
N TYR A 28 0.65 -12.16 -21.10
CA TYR A 28 -0.65 -12.52 -20.54
C TYR A 28 -1.61 -11.32 -20.57
N ARG A 29 -2.91 -11.57 -20.59
CA ARG A 29 -3.92 -10.49 -20.51
C ARG A 29 -4.14 -10.07 -19.06
N THR A 30 -4.20 -11.03 -18.15
CA THR A 30 -4.50 -10.81 -16.73
C THR A 30 -3.30 -11.03 -15.83
N ILE A 31 -3.26 -10.26 -14.74
CA ILE A 31 -2.33 -10.42 -13.61
C ILE A 31 -2.59 -11.76 -12.94
N THR A 32 -3.86 -12.13 -12.74
CA THR A 32 -4.26 -13.43 -12.17
C THR A 32 -3.60 -14.59 -12.92
N LYS A 33 -3.64 -14.60 -14.26
CA LYS A 33 -3.00 -15.65 -15.07
C LYS A 33 -1.48 -15.67 -14.89
N ALA A 34 -0.83 -14.51 -14.90
CA ALA A 34 0.62 -14.41 -14.75
C ALA A 34 1.12 -14.88 -13.39
N LEU A 35 0.36 -14.62 -12.32
CA LEU A 35 0.66 -15.10 -10.96
C LEU A 35 0.53 -16.62 -10.87
N SER A 36 -0.52 -17.20 -11.47
CA SER A 36 -0.66 -18.66 -11.55
C SER A 36 0.47 -19.32 -12.34
N ALA A 37 0.90 -18.70 -13.45
CA ALA A 37 2.04 -19.19 -14.23
C ALA A 37 3.34 -19.13 -13.42
N SER A 38 3.59 -18.01 -12.73
CA SER A 38 4.75 -17.80 -11.85
C SER A 38 4.84 -18.82 -10.73
N GLU A 39 3.71 -19.18 -10.12
CA GLU A 39 3.66 -20.24 -9.09
C GLU A 39 3.96 -21.63 -9.68
N ALA A 40 3.55 -21.89 -10.92
CA ALA A 40 3.76 -23.17 -11.59
C ALA A 40 5.18 -23.37 -12.14
N ASP A 41 5.81 -22.32 -12.67
CA ASP A 41 7.14 -22.40 -13.31
C ASP A 41 8.28 -21.82 -12.47
N GLY A 42 7.96 -21.18 -11.34
CA GLY A 42 8.94 -20.61 -10.41
C GLY A 42 9.45 -19.22 -10.79
N THR A 43 8.91 -18.58 -11.83
CA THR A 43 9.25 -17.21 -12.20
C THR A 43 8.91 -16.24 -11.06
N LYS A 44 9.83 -15.35 -10.70
CA LYS A 44 9.71 -14.47 -9.52
C LYS A 44 9.41 -13.01 -9.86
N VAL A 45 9.40 -12.64 -11.14
CA VAL A 45 9.21 -11.25 -11.56
C VAL A 45 8.09 -11.18 -12.59
N ILE A 46 7.14 -10.27 -12.36
CA ILE A 46 6.05 -9.96 -13.28
C ILE A 46 6.07 -8.46 -13.58
N TYR A 47 6.15 -8.11 -14.86
CA TYR A 47 6.02 -6.73 -15.34
C TYR A 47 4.66 -6.51 -15.99
N VAL A 48 3.98 -5.45 -15.57
CA VAL A 48 2.60 -5.14 -15.94
C VAL A 48 2.56 -3.82 -16.68
N ALA A 49 2.04 -3.85 -17.92
CA ALA A 49 1.91 -2.66 -18.73
C ALA A 49 0.84 -1.70 -18.21
N PRO A 50 0.96 -0.39 -18.48
CA PRO A 50 -0.13 0.56 -18.27
C PRO A 50 -1.42 0.09 -18.93
N GLY A 51 -2.54 0.21 -18.21
CA GLY A 51 -3.82 -0.37 -18.55
C GLY A 51 -4.73 -0.54 -17.33
N THR A 52 -5.98 -0.95 -17.56
CA THR A 52 -6.94 -1.23 -16.48
C THR A 52 -7.09 -2.73 -16.30
N TYR A 53 -6.86 -3.18 -15.06
CA TYR A 53 -6.94 -4.56 -14.63
C TYR A 53 -8.12 -4.70 -13.66
N ASP A 54 -9.24 -5.20 -14.16
CA ASP A 54 -10.48 -5.38 -13.42
C ASP A 54 -11.22 -6.66 -13.87
N THR A 55 -12.39 -6.90 -13.26
CA THR A 55 -13.21 -8.08 -13.57
C THR A 55 -13.73 -8.12 -15.01
N SER A 56 -13.80 -6.98 -15.71
CA SER A 56 -14.26 -6.93 -17.12
C SER A 56 -13.27 -7.56 -18.09
N ILE A 57 -11.98 -7.64 -17.71
CA ILE A 57 -10.94 -8.32 -18.49
C ILE A 57 -10.61 -9.72 -17.97
N GLY A 58 -11.27 -10.16 -16.89
CA GLY A 58 -11.11 -11.50 -16.31
C GLY A 58 -10.28 -11.57 -15.02
N GLU A 59 -9.93 -10.44 -14.40
CA GLU A 59 -9.32 -10.50 -13.06
C GLU A 59 -10.29 -11.08 -12.03
N THR A 60 -9.76 -11.82 -11.05
CA THR A 60 -10.52 -12.31 -9.90
C THR A 60 -9.96 -11.72 -8.63
N PHE A 61 -10.80 -11.06 -7.83
CA PHE A 61 -10.40 -10.42 -6.59
C PHE A 61 -10.83 -11.21 -5.34
N PRO A 62 -10.03 -11.21 -4.26
CA PRO A 62 -8.70 -10.59 -4.16
C PRO A 62 -7.65 -11.30 -5.03
N ILE A 63 -6.72 -10.54 -5.61
CA ILE A 63 -5.57 -11.10 -6.30
C ILE A 63 -4.53 -11.48 -5.24
N TYR A 64 -4.21 -12.76 -5.16
CA TYR A 64 -3.18 -13.29 -4.26
C TYR A 64 -1.82 -13.28 -4.93
N ILE A 65 -0.85 -12.57 -4.37
CA ILE A 65 0.52 -12.59 -4.87
C ILE A 65 1.27 -13.73 -4.18
N PRO A 66 1.82 -14.72 -4.91
CA PRO A 66 2.54 -15.83 -4.32
C PRO A 66 3.79 -15.39 -3.55
N GLU A 67 4.32 -16.29 -2.73
CA GLU A 67 5.56 -16.06 -1.98
C GLU A 67 6.74 -15.85 -2.95
N ASP A 68 7.60 -14.90 -2.59
CA ASP A 68 8.75 -14.43 -3.37
C ASP A 68 8.44 -13.84 -4.76
N VAL A 69 7.18 -13.68 -5.15
CA VAL A 69 6.82 -13.11 -6.44
C VAL A 69 6.71 -11.60 -6.33
N ASN A 70 7.40 -10.91 -7.24
CA ASN A 70 7.43 -9.46 -7.32
C ASN A 70 6.57 -8.98 -8.49
N LEU A 71 5.63 -8.10 -8.18
CA LEU A 71 4.71 -7.52 -9.14
C LEU A 71 5.08 -6.04 -9.34
N TYR A 72 5.43 -5.67 -10.58
CA TYR A 72 5.85 -4.32 -10.92
C TYR A 72 5.05 -3.74 -12.08
N GLY A 73 4.52 -2.54 -11.90
CA GLY A 73 3.80 -1.79 -12.93
C GLY A 73 4.59 -0.60 -13.44
N ASP A 74 3.97 0.57 -13.38
CA ASP A 74 4.57 1.87 -13.63
C ASP A 74 5.35 2.34 -12.39
N TYR A 75 6.55 1.77 -12.22
CA TYR A 75 7.37 1.87 -11.00
C TYR A 75 7.73 3.30 -10.62
N ASP A 76 8.29 4.09 -11.53
CA ASP A 76 8.72 5.46 -11.24
C ASP A 76 7.54 6.44 -11.25
N GLY A 77 6.48 6.13 -12.01
CA GLY A 77 5.28 6.96 -12.13
C GLY A 77 4.23 6.67 -11.06
N LYS A 78 4.56 5.79 -10.10
CA LYS A 78 3.67 5.33 -9.02
C LYS A 78 2.31 4.83 -9.51
N GLY A 79 2.29 4.21 -10.69
CA GLY A 79 1.07 3.69 -11.30
C GLY A 79 0.24 4.68 -12.10
N MET A 80 0.71 5.90 -12.36
CA MET A 80 -0.11 6.99 -12.92
C MET A 80 0.34 7.49 -14.30
N ILE A 81 1.60 7.30 -14.68
CA ILE A 81 2.23 7.98 -15.83
C ILE A 81 2.41 7.01 -17.01
N GLY A 82 2.96 5.82 -16.77
CA GLY A 82 3.30 4.85 -17.79
C GLY A 82 4.45 5.29 -18.72
N GLY A 83 4.60 4.62 -19.86
CA GLY A 83 5.71 4.90 -20.79
C GLY A 83 7.06 4.59 -20.16
N SER A 84 7.98 5.56 -20.16
CA SER A 84 9.36 5.36 -19.67
C SER A 84 9.47 5.15 -18.16
N SER A 85 8.42 5.44 -17.39
CA SER A 85 8.41 5.21 -15.94
C SER A 85 7.98 3.79 -15.56
N SER A 86 7.54 2.97 -16.54
CA SER A 86 7.25 1.56 -16.35
C SER A 86 8.37 0.67 -16.88
N PHE A 87 8.63 -0.44 -16.20
CA PHE A 87 9.56 -1.47 -16.68
C PHE A 87 9.07 -2.16 -17.96
N TYR A 88 7.76 -2.10 -18.23
CA TYR A 88 7.16 -2.64 -19.43
C TYR A 88 5.99 -1.76 -19.89
N ALA A 89 6.15 -1.08 -21.01
CA ALA A 89 5.10 -0.24 -21.59
C ALA A 89 4.35 -0.91 -22.76
N GLY A 90 4.37 -2.25 -22.83
CA GLY A 90 3.76 -3.05 -23.91
C GLY A 90 4.77 -3.70 -24.87
N PRO A 91 4.28 -4.49 -25.85
CA PRO A 91 5.12 -5.32 -26.71
C PRO A 91 6.14 -4.50 -27.54
N PRO A 92 7.34 -5.06 -27.83
CA PRO A 92 8.32 -4.41 -28.69
C PRO A 92 7.73 -4.05 -30.06
N GLY A 93 8.13 -2.90 -30.60
CA GLY A 93 7.63 -2.42 -31.90
C GLY A 93 6.23 -1.78 -31.84
N THR A 94 5.61 -1.71 -30.66
CA THR A 94 4.37 -0.95 -30.45
C THR A 94 4.66 0.42 -29.84
N THR A 95 3.69 1.35 -29.93
CA THR A 95 3.79 2.63 -29.21
C THR A 95 3.73 2.35 -27.70
N PRO A 96 4.68 2.85 -26.89
CA PRO A 96 4.64 2.68 -25.44
C PRO A 96 3.32 3.15 -24.85
N LYS A 97 2.67 2.28 -24.08
CA LYS A 97 1.44 2.60 -23.36
C LYS A 97 1.74 3.60 -22.25
N THR A 98 0.92 4.64 -22.17
CA THR A 98 0.97 5.69 -21.14
C THR A 98 -0.32 5.69 -20.34
N GLY A 99 -0.34 6.44 -19.25
CA GLY A 99 -1.45 6.49 -18.31
C GLY A 99 -1.29 5.46 -17.19
N PRO A 100 -2.37 5.20 -16.44
CA PRO A 100 -2.24 4.44 -15.21
C PRO A 100 -2.08 2.94 -15.45
N THR A 101 -1.25 2.30 -14.62
CA THR A 101 -1.29 0.84 -14.39
C THR A 101 -2.27 0.58 -13.24
N TRP A 102 -3.55 0.52 -13.59
CA TRP A 102 -4.65 0.55 -12.62
C TRP A 102 -5.13 -0.86 -12.28
N ILE A 103 -4.85 -1.32 -11.06
CA ILE A 103 -5.54 -2.48 -10.48
C ILE A 103 -6.82 -1.95 -9.83
N LYS A 104 -7.91 -2.04 -10.58
CA LYS A 104 -9.22 -1.59 -10.14
C LYS A 104 -9.91 -2.80 -9.55
N GLY A 105 -9.73 -2.94 -8.24
CA GLY A 105 -10.37 -3.97 -7.44
C GLY A 105 -11.90 -3.88 -7.47
N GLY A 106 -12.51 -4.72 -6.65
CA GLY A 106 -13.95 -4.92 -6.61
C GLY A 106 -14.33 -6.31 -7.11
N GLY A 107 -15.60 -6.69 -6.96
CA GLY A 107 -16.06 -8.05 -7.26
C GLY A 107 -16.96 -8.59 -6.17
N ILE A 108 -16.98 -9.92 -6.00
CA ILE A 108 -17.82 -10.57 -4.99
C ILE A 108 -17.37 -10.12 -3.61
N VAL A 109 -18.31 -9.56 -2.85
CA VAL A 109 -18.11 -9.20 -1.44
C VAL A 109 -17.84 -10.47 -0.65
N GLY A 110 -16.73 -10.50 0.07
CA GLY A 110 -16.25 -11.65 0.82
C GLY A 110 -15.50 -11.23 2.08
N PRO A 111 -15.08 -12.18 2.92
CA PRO A 111 -14.59 -11.90 4.28
C PRO A 111 -13.33 -11.01 4.36
N TYR A 112 -12.65 -10.74 3.23
CA TYR A 112 -11.42 -9.95 3.19
C TYR A 112 -11.53 -8.65 2.37
N ASP A 113 -12.57 -8.51 1.53
CA ASP A 113 -12.84 -7.36 0.63
C ASP A 113 -11.59 -6.58 0.19
N ALA A 114 -10.58 -7.27 -0.33
CA ALA A 114 -9.28 -6.70 -0.66
C ALA A 114 -9.04 -6.69 -2.18
N THR A 115 -8.26 -5.73 -2.66
CA THR A 115 -7.76 -5.77 -4.05
C THR A 115 -6.57 -6.72 -4.15
N LEU A 116 -5.59 -6.58 -3.26
CA LEU A 116 -4.38 -7.40 -3.24
C LEU A 116 -4.16 -8.05 -1.86
N ILE A 117 -3.74 -9.32 -1.87
CA ILE A 117 -3.26 -10.04 -0.70
C ILE A 117 -1.87 -10.62 -1.01
N PRO A 118 -0.78 -9.91 -0.66
CA PRO A 118 0.58 -10.41 -0.83
C PRO A 118 0.97 -11.46 0.21
N LYS A 119 1.59 -12.58 -0.22
CA LYS A 119 2.26 -13.56 0.65
C LYS A 119 3.69 -13.14 0.97
N ASN A 120 4.36 -13.89 1.85
CA ASN A 120 5.71 -13.57 2.36
C ASN A 120 6.69 -13.16 1.25
N ASN A 121 7.58 -12.22 1.58
CA ASN A 121 8.71 -11.83 0.72
C ASN A 121 8.32 -11.34 -0.68
N SER A 122 7.07 -10.93 -0.89
CA SER A 122 6.61 -10.36 -2.16
C SER A 122 6.74 -8.85 -2.19
N GLN A 123 6.83 -8.31 -3.40
CA GLN A 123 6.90 -6.86 -3.64
C GLN A 123 5.77 -6.39 -4.54
N ILE A 124 5.24 -5.21 -4.22
CA ILE A 124 4.20 -4.54 -5.00
C ILE A 124 4.68 -3.11 -5.26
N ALA A 125 4.89 -2.76 -6.53
CA ALA A 125 5.24 -1.39 -6.87
C ALA A 125 4.76 -0.91 -8.23
N GLY A 126 4.45 0.38 -8.30
CA GLY A 126 4.07 1.04 -9.55
C GLY A 126 2.62 0.85 -9.96
N PHE A 127 1.70 0.78 -8.99
CA PHE A 127 0.27 0.60 -9.28
C PHE A 127 -0.58 1.74 -8.75
N LYS A 128 -1.58 2.12 -9.54
CA LYS A 128 -2.78 2.77 -9.02
C LYS A 128 -3.69 1.66 -8.50
N ILE A 129 -4.03 1.69 -7.22
CA ILE A 129 -4.85 0.66 -6.55
C ILE A 129 -6.09 1.33 -5.99
N THR A 130 -7.25 0.79 -6.31
CA THR A 130 -8.55 1.25 -5.81
C THR A 130 -9.43 0.05 -5.46
N ASN A 131 -10.30 0.19 -4.47
CA ASN A 131 -11.36 -0.79 -4.22
C ASN A 131 -12.72 -0.07 -4.13
N PRO A 132 -13.51 -0.04 -5.22
CA PRO A 132 -14.75 0.72 -5.29
C PRO A 132 -15.95 0.00 -4.67
N ASN A 133 -15.77 -1.20 -4.09
CA ASN A 133 -16.88 -1.93 -3.46
C ASN A 133 -17.55 -1.02 -2.40
N PRO A 134 -18.89 -0.94 -2.39
CA PRO A 134 -19.60 -0.09 -1.44
C PRO A 134 -19.52 -0.67 -0.03
N LYS A 135 -19.77 0.17 0.98
CA LYS A 135 -20.09 -0.32 2.32
C LYS A 135 -21.33 -1.20 2.23
N THR A 136 -21.18 -2.50 2.46
CA THR A 136 -22.37 -3.35 2.56
C THR A 136 -23.06 -3.10 3.91
N PRO A 137 -24.37 -3.40 4.01
CA PRO A 137 -25.09 -3.33 5.28
C PRO A 137 -24.45 -4.18 6.39
N GLU A 138 -23.66 -5.21 6.04
CA GLU A 138 -22.94 -6.04 7.00
C GLU A 138 -21.69 -5.35 7.59
N GLY A 139 -21.30 -4.19 7.08
CA GLY A 139 -20.24 -3.36 7.65
C GLY A 139 -18.81 -3.74 7.26
N TYR A 140 -18.61 -4.49 6.18
CA TYR A 140 -17.26 -4.80 5.69
C TYR A 140 -16.52 -3.54 5.24
N SER A 141 -15.22 -3.49 5.56
CA SER A 141 -14.30 -2.44 5.12
C SER A 141 -13.54 -2.91 3.89
N THR A 142 -13.54 -2.11 2.83
CA THR A 142 -12.79 -2.42 1.60
C THR A 142 -11.31 -2.08 1.75
N ASN A 143 -10.45 -3.02 1.36
CA ASN A 143 -9.00 -2.86 1.43
C ASN A 143 -8.39 -2.69 0.04
N GLY A 144 -7.44 -1.76 -0.09
CA GLY A 144 -6.52 -1.78 -1.23
C GLY A 144 -5.60 -2.98 -1.13
N ILE A 145 -4.69 -2.93 -0.16
CA ILE A 145 -3.76 -4.03 0.13
C ILE A 145 -4.04 -4.55 1.53
N PHE A 146 -4.30 -5.84 1.65
CA PHE A 146 -4.43 -6.51 2.94
C PHE A 146 -3.18 -7.35 3.23
N VAL A 147 -2.35 -6.83 4.11
CA VAL A 147 -1.13 -7.44 4.62
C VAL A 147 -1.45 -8.42 5.75
N LYS A 148 -1.28 -9.72 5.45
CA LYS A 148 -1.47 -10.86 6.37
C LYS A 148 -0.20 -11.67 6.64
N TYR A 149 0.85 -11.40 5.85
CA TYR A 149 2.12 -12.12 5.77
C TYR A 149 3.26 -11.10 5.80
N GLY A 150 4.47 -11.48 6.20
CA GLY A 150 5.54 -10.52 6.51
C GLY A 150 6.64 -10.40 5.44
N SER A 151 7.64 -9.56 5.70
CA SER A 151 8.76 -9.27 4.79
C SER A 151 8.31 -8.70 3.44
N LEU A 152 7.22 -7.94 3.44
CA LEU A 152 6.69 -7.35 2.22
C LEU A 152 7.39 -6.03 1.88
N MET A 153 7.50 -5.70 0.60
CA MET A 153 7.83 -4.34 0.17
C MET A 153 6.67 -3.76 -0.65
N ILE A 154 5.93 -2.85 -0.04
CA ILE A 154 4.86 -2.10 -0.71
C ILE A 154 5.43 -0.73 -1.00
N ARG A 155 5.74 -0.44 -2.27
CA ARG A 155 6.44 0.80 -2.60
C ARG A 155 6.00 1.47 -3.87
N ASN A 156 6.10 2.80 -3.92
CA ASN A 156 5.80 3.58 -5.12
C ASN A 156 4.43 3.24 -5.73
N ASN A 157 3.39 3.14 -4.92
CA ASN A 157 2.02 2.95 -5.39
C ASN A 157 1.19 4.20 -5.13
N THR A 158 0.15 4.40 -5.93
CA THR A 158 -0.94 5.34 -5.65
C THR A 158 -2.15 4.56 -5.16
N ILE A 159 -2.49 4.64 -3.88
CA ILE A 159 -3.53 3.86 -3.24
C ILE A 159 -4.67 4.81 -2.82
N THR A 160 -5.81 4.70 -3.47
CA THR A 160 -6.85 5.74 -3.35
C THR A 160 -8.27 5.22 -3.59
N GLY A 161 -9.25 5.94 -3.04
CA GLY A 161 -10.66 5.70 -3.34
C GLY A 161 -11.23 4.50 -2.60
N MET A 162 -10.88 4.34 -1.31
CA MET A 162 -11.42 3.33 -0.41
C MET A 162 -12.46 4.02 0.48
N PRO A 163 -13.73 4.08 0.08
CA PRO A 163 -14.72 4.97 0.68
C PRO A 163 -14.99 4.65 2.16
N VAL A 164 -14.87 3.38 2.55
CA VAL A 164 -15.21 2.89 3.90
C VAL A 164 -14.19 1.89 4.45
N GLY A 165 -12.95 1.94 3.97
CA GLY A 165 -11.90 1.06 4.45
C GLY A 165 -10.51 1.61 4.24
N TYR A 166 -9.55 0.71 4.06
CA TYR A 166 -8.15 0.99 4.28
C TYR A 166 -7.38 0.99 2.97
N GLY A 167 -6.52 1.98 2.76
CA GLY A 167 -5.54 1.93 1.68
C GLY A 167 -4.65 0.70 1.84
N ILE A 168 -3.96 0.63 2.99
CA ILE A 168 -3.20 -0.55 3.44
C ILE A 168 -3.73 -0.98 4.80
N LEU A 169 -4.23 -2.21 4.90
CA LEU A 169 -4.59 -2.86 6.16
C LEU A 169 -3.50 -3.86 6.55
N ILE A 170 -2.92 -3.68 7.73
CA ILE A 170 -1.88 -4.56 8.28
C ILE A 170 -2.47 -5.31 9.47
N TYR A 171 -2.86 -6.56 9.23
CA TYR A 171 -3.37 -7.47 10.24
C TYR A 171 -2.79 -8.86 9.97
N TYR A 172 -1.64 -9.13 10.58
CA TYR A 172 -0.89 -10.36 10.37
C TYR A 172 -1.60 -11.60 10.91
N ASN A 173 -1.41 -12.73 10.23
CA ASN A 173 -1.71 -14.03 10.80
C ASN A 173 -0.83 -14.30 12.03
N PHE A 174 -1.31 -15.16 12.93
CA PHE A 174 -0.54 -15.60 14.08
C PHE A 174 0.81 -16.21 13.65
N GLY A 175 1.89 -15.85 14.35
CA GLY A 175 3.24 -16.38 14.12
C GLY A 175 4.10 -15.62 13.09
N VAL A 176 3.55 -14.61 12.40
CA VAL A 176 4.37 -13.73 11.54
C VAL A 176 5.18 -12.80 12.43
N ASN A 177 6.51 -12.93 12.40
CA ASN A 177 7.46 -12.20 13.26
C ASN A 177 8.52 -11.40 12.48
N ILE A 178 8.19 -10.96 11.27
CA ILE A 178 9.13 -10.31 10.34
C ILE A 178 8.53 -9.01 9.79
N SER A 179 9.31 -7.93 9.83
CA SER A 179 8.89 -6.58 9.42
C SER A 179 8.58 -6.48 7.93
N SER A 180 7.60 -5.65 7.58
CA SER A 180 7.38 -5.17 6.20
C SER A 180 7.86 -3.73 6.02
N LEU A 181 8.10 -3.32 4.77
CA LEU A 181 8.47 -1.97 4.36
C LEU A 181 7.35 -1.35 3.52
N ILE A 182 6.90 -0.17 3.93
CA ILE A 182 5.92 0.65 3.21
C ILE A 182 6.63 1.95 2.84
N SER A 183 7.00 2.11 1.56
CA SER A 183 7.90 3.21 1.16
C SER A 183 7.50 3.92 -0.11
N GLY A 184 7.54 5.26 -0.14
CA GLY A 184 7.33 6.01 -1.39
C GLY A 184 5.89 5.98 -1.92
N ASN A 185 4.92 5.46 -1.17
CA ASN A 185 3.53 5.37 -1.61
C ASN A 185 2.79 6.70 -1.46
N GLN A 186 1.76 6.91 -2.26
CA GLN A 186 0.79 7.99 -2.12
C GLN A 186 -0.56 7.39 -1.72
N LEU A 187 -0.98 7.63 -0.48
CA LEU A 187 -2.25 7.16 0.08
C LEU A 187 -3.19 8.33 0.29
N THR A 188 -4.23 8.42 -0.54
CA THR A 188 -5.14 9.58 -0.55
C THR A 188 -6.59 9.19 -0.76
N TYR A 189 -7.53 9.94 -0.19
CA TYR A 189 -8.97 9.72 -0.37
C TYR A 189 -9.43 8.31 0.05
N ASN A 190 -8.82 7.78 1.10
CA ASN A 190 -9.26 6.55 1.77
C ASN A 190 -9.96 6.90 3.09
N TYR A 191 -10.78 5.99 3.63
CA TYR A 191 -11.31 6.16 4.97
C TYR A 191 -10.18 6.09 6.01
N HIS A 192 -9.24 5.16 5.83
CA HIS A 192 -7.92 5.20 6.46
C HIS A 192 -6.82 5.05 5.41
N GLY A 193 -5.75 5.84 5.49
CA GLY A 193 -4.57 5.65 4.66
C GLY A 193 -3.90 4.31 4.98
N ILE A 194 -3.30 4.21 6.16
CA ILE A 194 -2.70 2.98 6.70
C ILE A 194 -3.42 2.62 8.00
N ALA A 195 -3.82 1.35 8.18
CA ALA A 195 -4.20 0.83 9.48
C ALA A 195 -3.30 -0.33 9.88
N ASN A 196 -2.70 -0.21 11.05
CA ASN A 196 -1.78 -1.18 11.63
C ASN A 196 -2.32 -1.66 12.98
N TYR A 197 -2.75 -2.92 13.00
CA TYR A 197 -3.24 -3.58 14.20
C TYR A 197 -2.12 -4.45 14.77
N SER A 198 -1.63 -4.11 15.95
CA SER A 198 -0.43 -4.72 16.51
C SER A 198 -0.67 -6.15 16.93
N GLY A 199 -1.87 -6.51 17.42
CA GLY A 199 -2.13 -7.85 17.97
C GLY A 199 -1.05 -8.26 18.98
N SER A 200 -0.59 -9.51 18.93
CA SER A 200 0.49 -10.04 19.80
C SER A 200 1.91 -9.90 19.21
N ARG A 201 2.19 -8.91 18.35
CA ARG A 201 3.50 -8.77 17.66
C ARG A 201 4.63 -8.38 18.61
N ILE A 202 5.86 -8.76 18.24
CA ILE A 202 7.11 -8.41 18.94
C ILE A 202 8.08 -7.55 18.10
N TYR A 203 7.62 -7.03 16.96
CA TYR A 203 8.44 -6.29 15.99
C TYR A 203 7.64 -5.12 15.39
N TYR A 204 8.35 -4.27 14.65
CA TYR A 204 7.83 -3.05 14.05
C TYR A 204 7.90 -3.17 12.53
N ASP A 205 6.82 -2.81 11.84
CA ASP A 205 6.83 -2.49 10.42
C ASP A 205 7.45 -1.11 10.20
N LYS A 206 8.05 -0.90 9.02
CA LYS A 206 8.72 0.35 8.65
C LYS A 206 7.88 1.11 7.63
N ALA A 207 7.58 2.38 7.90
CA ALA A 207 6.97 3.27 6.92
C ALA A 207 7.78 4.56 6.74
N GLU A 208 8.21 4.83 5.50
CA GLU A 208 9.06 5.97 5.16
C GLU A 208 8.76 6.57 3.78
N ASN A 209 9.08 7.85 3.58
CA ASN A 209 8.93 8.53 2.28
C ASN A 209 7.50 8.46 1.68
N ASN A 210 6.47 8.21 2.49
CA ASN A 210 5.09 8.12 2.01
C ASN A 210 4.41 9.49 2.04
N VAL A 211 3.43 9.69 1.17
CA VAL A 211 2.50 10.83 1.21
C VAL A 211 1.14 10.29 1.62
N ILE A 212 0.69 10.64 2.83
CA ILE A 212 -0.54 10.16 3.46
C ILE A 212 -1.41 11.39 3.75
N SER A 213 -2.27 11.72 2.80
CA SER A 213 -3.04 12.96 2.86
C SER A 213 -4.44 12.83 2.31
N ARG A 214 -5.35 13.70 2.76
CA ARG A 214 -6.75 13.73 2.29
C ARG A 214 -7.49 12.40 2.49
N ASN A 215 -7.06 11.60 3.46
CA ASN A 215 -7.85 10.48 3.96
C ASN A 215 -8.78 10.99 5.05
N TYR A 216 -9.76 10.19 5.47
CA TYR A 216 -10.53 10.54 6.66
C TYR A 216 -9.64 10.49 7.91
N ILE A 217 -8.95 9.37 8.12
CA ILE A 217 -7.83 9.25 9.05
C ILE A 217 -6.57 8.90 8.25
N GLY A 218 -5.45 9.57 8.51
CA GLY A 218 -4.19 9.30 7.82
C GLY A 218 -3.65 7.91 8.18
N ILE A 219 -3.30 7.73 9.45
CA ILE A 219 -2.74 6.50 10.00
C ILE A 219 -3.50 6.09 11.25
N PHE A 220 -3.90 4.84 11.32
CA PHE A 220 -4.32 4.16 12.54
C PHE A 220 -3.23 3.19 12.97
N THR A 221 -2.73 3.30 14.20
CA THR A 221 -1.73 2.34 14.72
C THR A 221 -1.83 2.17 16.23
N GLU A 222 -2.01 0.92 16.68
CA GLU A 222 -2.01 0.56 18.12
C GLU A 222 -0.59 0.65 18.69
N SER A 223 0.34 0.03 17.98
CA SER A 223 1.79 0.03 18.20
C SER A 223 2.43 -0.69 17.01
N GLY A 224 3.75 -0.69 16.86
CA GLY A 224 4.39 -1.56 15.86
C GLY A 224 4.49 -1.00 14.45
N LEU A 225 4.20 0.29 14.23
CA LEU A 225 4.56 1.00 13.00
C LEU A 225 5.59 2.09 13.31
N ASP A 226 6.81 1.91 12.81
CA ASP A 226 7.88 2.88 12.90
C ASP A 226 7.78 3.87 11.75
N LEU A 227 7.38 5.11 12.07
CA LEU A 227 7.30 6.23 11.14
C LEU A 227 8.57 7.09 11.18
N GLY A 228 9.57 6.75 12.00
CA GLY A 228 10.84 7.48 12.07
C GLY A 228 11.55 7.32 13.41
N GLY A 229 12.82 6.89 13.38
CA GLY A 229 13.71 6.84 14.54
C GLY A 229 13.39 5.74 15.56
N GLY A 230 12.51 4.80 15.22
CA GLY A 230 12.15 3.66 16.05
C GLY A 230 12.98 2.39 15.80
N PRO A 231 12.55 1.24 16.38
CA PRO A 231 13.30 -0.01 16.33
C PRO A 231 13.46 -0.62 14.93
N ALA A 232 12.53 -0.33 13.99
CA ALA A 232 12.66 -0.79 12.61
C ALA A 232 13.62 0.08 11.78
N ARG A 233 14.15 1.17 12.37
CA ARG A 233 15.04 2.14 11.74
C ARG A 233 14.39 2.77 10.52
N SER A 234 13.14 3.21 10.66
CA SER A 234 12.53 4.08 9.66
C SER A 234 13.29 5.40 9.60
N GLU A 235 13.58 5.87 8.38
CA GLU A 235 14.16 7.20 8.17
C GLU A 235 13.11 8.31 8.32
N GLY A 236 11.83 7.94 8.44
CA GLY A 236 10.72 8.88 8.39
C GLY A 236 10.52 9.45 6.99
N ASN A 237 10.60 10.76 6.84
CA ASN A 237 10.26 11.49 5.62
C ASN A 237 8.82 11.24 5.12
N ASN A 238 7.90 10.86 5.99
CA ASN A 238 6.49 10.75 5.60
C ASN A 238 5.88 12.15 5.65
N THR A 239 5.06 12.47 4.65
CA THR A 239 4.13 13.61 4.69
C THR A 239 2.79 13.10 5.20
N ILE A 240 2.39 13.52 6.40
CA ILE A 240 1.14 13.13 7.06
C ILE A 240 0.40 14.43 7.35
N SER A 241 -0.57 14.76 6.49
CA SER A 241 -1.17 16.10 6.48
C SER A 241 -2.51 16.09 5.76
N CYS A 242 -3.35 17.09 6.00
CA CYS A 242 -4.61 17.30 5.31
C CYS A 242 -5.59 16.11 5.42
N ASN A 243 -5.44 15.24 6.41
CA ASN A 243 -6.44 14.21 6.67
C ASN A 243 -7.64 14.87 7.36
N SER A 244 -8.86 14.57 6.91
CA SER A 244 -10.03 15.40 7.25
C SER A 244 -10.47 15.28 8.70
N TYR A 245 -10.08 14.20 9.38
CA TYR A 245 -10.39 13.97 10.78
C TYR A 245 -9.13 14.04 11.64
N GLU A 246 -8.25 13.04 11.54
CA GLU A 246 -7.02 12.95 12.32
C GLU A 246 -5.87 12.48 11.40
N ASP A 247 -4.67 13.06 11.52
CA ASP A 247 -3.50 12.57 10.78
C ASP A 247 -3.06 11.21 11.34
N ILE A 248 -2.99 11.08 12.67
CA ILE A 248 -2.70 9.83 13.36
C ILE A 248 -3.70 9.60 14.50
N TRP A 249 -4.34 8.42 14.48
CA TRP A 249 -5.11 7.90 15.59
C TRP A 249 -4.38 6.72 16.25
N ILE A 250 -4.05 6.88 17.53
CA ILE A 250 -3.50 5.83 18.40
C ILE A 250 -4.61 5.35 19.34
N PRO A 251 -5.26 4.20 19.05
CA PRO A 251 -6.24 3.61 19.94
C PRO A 251 -5.56 2.99 21.18
N GLY A 252 -6.35 2.52 22.12
CA GLY A 252 -5.85 1.79 23.29
C GLY A 252 -6.79 1.91 24.47
N VAL A 253 -6.31 1.46 25.62
CA VAL A 253 -6.98 1.65 26.92
C VAL A 253 -6.18 2.61 27.79
N ASN A 254 -6.81 3.13 28.84
CA ASN A 254 -6.13 4.03 29.76
C ASN A 254 -4.94 3.33 30.44
N ASN A 255 -3.80 4.02 30.56
CA ASN A 255 -2.51 3.52 31.07
C ASN A 255 -1.84 2.38 30.25
N ASP A 256 -2.23 2.16 28.99
CA ASP A 256 -1.50 1.27 28.08
C ASP A 256 -0.20 1.93 27.58
N PRO A 257 1.01 1.44 27.93
CA PRO A 257 2.26 2.07 27.52
C PRO A 257 2.52 1.82 26.04
N GLN A 258 2.26 2.83 25.22
CA GLN A 258 2.47 2.83 23.77
C GLN A 258 3.53 3.87 23.40
N ILE A 259 4.28 3.63 22.32
CA ILE A 259 5.22 4.63 21.79
C ILE A 259 4.95 4.84 20.29
N LEU A 260 4.66 6.08 19.92
CA LEU A 260 4.70 6.51 18.52
C LEU A 260 6.12 6.97 18.18
N PHE A 261 6.77 6.25 17.27
CA PHE A 261 8.03 6.68 16.64
C PHE A 261 7.71 7.40 15.34
N ALA A 262 7.84 8.72 15.32
CA ALA A 262 7.48 9.57 14.19
C ALA A 262 8.46 10.73 13.99
N LYS A 263 9.75 10.49 14.20
CA LYS A 263 10.79 11.48 13.89
C LYS A 263 10.87 11.79 12.40
N ASN A 264 11.35 12.99 12.07
CA ASN A 264 11.66 13.40 10.71
C ASN A 264 10.45 13.28 9.74
N ASN A 265 9.25 13.64 10.20
CA ASN A 265 8.04 13.66 9.37
C ASN A 265 7.52 15.09 9.15
N TYR A 266 6.69 15.24 8.13
CA TYR A 266 6.08 16.51 7.74
C TYR A 266 4.58 16.52 8.09
N TRP A 267 4.14 17.56 8.78
CA TRP A 267 2.82 17.65 9.45
C TRP A 267 2.02 18.85 8.98
N ASP A 268 0.72 18.88 9.32
CA ASP A 268 -0.10 20.09 9.20
C ASP A 268 0.42 21.19 10.14
N HIS A 269 0.72 20.84 11.41
CA HIS A 269 1.30 21.75 12.39
C HIS A 269 2.64 21.25 12.95
N PHE A 270 3.53 22.18 13.33
CA PHE A 270 4.77 21.82 14.04
C PHE A 270 5.05 22.77 15.23
N PRO A 271 5.17 22.26 16.48
CA PRO A 271 4.97 20.87 16.88
C PRO A 271 3.53 20.38 16.56
N PRO A 272 3.33 19.07 16.32
CA PRO A 272 2.00 18.53 16.02
C PRO A 272 1.00 18.86 17.12
N THR A 273 -0.23 19.18 16.73
CA THR A 273 -1.35 19.31 17.68
C THR A 273 -1.72 17.93 18.21
N ILE A 274 -1.72 17.79 19.54
CA ILE A 274 -1.92 16.50 20.21
C ILE A 274 -3.11 16.62 21.15
N SER A 275 -4.01 15.63 21.11
CA SER A 275 -5.14 15.54 22.05
C SER A 275 -5.20 14.20 22.78
N PHE A 276 -5.36 14.28 24.10
CA PHE A 276 -5.72 13.16 24.95
C PHE A 276 -7.25 12.97 24.93
N THR A 277 -7.72 11.88 24.32
CA THR A 277 -9.14 11.49 24.14
C THR A 277 -10.02 12.42 23.31
N GLY A 278 -9.70 13.72 23.21
CA GLY A 278 -10.42 14.70 22.40
C GLY A 278 -10.27 14.43 20.91
N ASN A 279 -11.39 14.41 20.19
CA ASN A 279 -11.40 14.34 18.74
C ASN A 279 -11.79 15.71 18.16
N LYS A 280 -11.15 16.05 17.05
CA LYS A 280 -11.47 17.28 16.31
C LYS A 280 -11.00 17.08 14.87
N PRO A 281 -11.82 17.47 13.87
CA PRO A 281 -11.36 17.54 12.49
C PRO A 281 -10.07 18.37 12.36
N GLY A 282 -9.07 17.81 11.67
CA GLY A 282 -7.77 18.44 11.43
C GLY A 282 -6.79 18.36 12.61
N LEU A 283 -7.00 17.43 13.55
CA LEU A 283 -6.04 17.16 14.63
C LEU A 283 -4.86 16.32 14.10
N ASP A 284 -3.61 16.68 14.43
CA ASP A 284 -2.47 15.89 13.97
C ASP A 284 -2.42 14.52 14.67
N ILE A 285 -2.44 14.48 16.01
CA ILE A 285 -2.31 13.22 16.75
C ILE A 285 -3.36 13.11 17.85
N ARG A 286 -4.10 12.00 17.84
CA ARG A 286 -4.99 11.59 18.94
C ARG A 286 -4.51 10.31 19.59
N HIS A 287 -4.54 10.28 20.93
CA HIS A 287 -4.28 9.06 21.70
C HIS A 287 -5.25 8.90 22.88
N ILE A 288 -5.45 7.66 23.33
CA ILE A 288 -6.38 7.32 24.43
C ILE A 288 -5.64 6.98 25.73
N SER A 289 -4.38 6.55 25.67
CA SER A 289 -3.59 6.23 26.86
C SER A 289 -2.82 7.45 27.36
N ASN A 290 -2.86 7.70 28.67
CA ASN A 290 -2.01 8.70 29.33
C ASN A 290 -0.54 8.27 29.45
N ALA A 291 -0.24 6.99 29.16
CA ALA A 291 1.10 6.43 29.15
C ALA A 291 1.72 6.43 27.74
N THR A 292 1.01 6.96 26.73
CA THR A 292 1.54 7.07 25.35
C THR A 292 2.72 8.05 25.30
N GLY A 293 3.88 7.56 24.87
CA GLY A 293 5.03 8.38 24.49
C GLY A 293 4.98 8.74 23.01
N ILE A 294 5.13 10.01 22.67
CA ILE A 294 5.16 10.47 21.27
C ILE A 294 6.56 11.03 20.99
N ARG A 295 7.18 10.60 19.88
CA ARG A 295 8.50 11.05 19.41
C ARG A 295 8.35 11.63 18.01
N TYR A 296 8.27 12.96 17.91
CA TYR A 296 8.05 13.68 16.65
C TYR A 296 9.21 14.64 16.31
N GLU A 297 10.33 14.51 17.01
CA GLU A 297 11.47 15.40 16.86
C GLU A 297 12.02 15.37 15.42
N GLU A 298 12.75 16.42 15.03
CA GLU A 298 13.35 16.57 13.69
C GLU A 298 12.31 16.64 12.55
N GLY A 299 11.01 16.73 12.87
CA GLY A 299 9.95 17.01 11.91
C GLY A 299 9.85 18.48 11.51
N SER A 300 8.94 18.76 10.57
CA SER A 300 8.63 20.13 10.13
C SER A 300 7.21 20.24 9.58
N VAL A 301 6.80 21.45 9.23
CA VAL A 301 5.51 21.69 8.54
C VAL A 301 5.65 21.33 7.06
N THR A 302 4.65 20.67 6.47
CA THR A 302 4.64 20.40 5.04
C THR A 302 4.39 21.67 4.21
N SER A 303 4.93 21.73 2.99
CA SER A 303 4.86 22.93 2.13
C SER A 303 3.44 23.32 1.70
N ASN A 304 2.50 22.38 1.68
CA ASN A 304 1.09 22.59 1.37
C ASN A 304 0.20 22.00 2.49
N HIS A 305 0.45 22.41 3.73
CA HIS A 305 -0.30 21.94 4.90
C HIS A 305 -1.75 22.44 4.85
N CYS A 306 -2.62 21.71 5.54
CA CYS A 306 -3.98 22.15 5.79
C CYS A 306 -4.13 22.62 7.23
N ASN A 307 -4.94 23.67 7.40
CA ASN A 307 -5.23 24.34 8.68
C ASN A 307 -4.07 25.18 9.22
#